data_AF-A0A2T9YJW6-F1
#
_entry.id   AF-A0A2T9YJW6-F1
#
_cell.length_a   1.000
_cell.length_b   1.000
_cell.length_c   1.000
_cell.angle_alpha   90.00
_cell.angle_beta   90.00
_cell.angle_gamma   90.00
#
_symmetry.space_group_name_H-M   'P 1'
#
loop_
_entity.id
_entity.type
_entity.pdbx_description
1 polymer ?
#
loop_
_entity_poly.entity_id
_entity_poly.type
_entity_poly.pdbx_seq_one_letter_code
_entity_poly.pdbx_strand_id
1 'polypeptide(L)'
;MFSIKSILSFFVLLQALLYCTAALNKSKLDLDKRDPAASPNKPGYNYKPRCKNGEKQCNKQQNGYTECVKGNKKFVKCRRNQFCVMLNGPNAMCVAKTGGRRN
;
A
#
# COMPACT_ATOMS: atom_id res chain seq x y z
N MET A 1 27.44 9.33 -49.07
CA MET A 1 26.04 9.00 -49.46
C MET A 1 25.58 7.85 -48.58
N PHE A 2 24.72 8.12 -47.60
CA PHE A 2 24.20 7.08 -46.71
C PHE A 2 23.14 6.27 -47.46
N SER A 3 23.36 4.96 -47.58
CA SER A 3 22.45 4.06 -48.29
C SER A 3 21.07 4.05 -47.61
N ILE A 4 20.00 4.21 -48.39
CA ILE A 4 18.60 4.30 -47.90
C ILE A 4 18.21 3.07 -47.06
N LYS A 5 18.82 1.90 -47.33
CA LYS A 5 18.65 0.68 -46.53
C LYS A 5 19.17 0.82 -45.10
N SER A 6 20.25 1.58 -44.89
CA SER A 6 20.83 1.87 -43.57
C SER A 6 19.93 2.81 -42.76
N ILE A 7 19.30 3.78 -43.44
CA ILE A 7 18.42 4.77 -42.83
C ILE A 7 17.15 4.10 -42.27
N LEU A 8 16.52 3.20 -43.05
CA LEU A 8 15.33 2.45 -42.61
C LEU A 8 15.60 1.58 -41.37
N SER A 9 16.77 0.93 -41.31
CA SER A 9 17.18 0.12 -40.15
C SER A 9 17.32 0.97 -38.87
N PHE A 10 17.93 2.15 -39.00
CA PHE A 10 18.11 3.07 -37.88
C PHE A 10 16.78 3.60 -37.32
N PHE A 11 15.81 3.91 -38.19
CA PHE A 11 14.49 4.35 -37.76
C PHE A 11 13.73 3.29 -36.97
N VAL A 12 13.85 2.01 -37.33
CA VAL A 12 13.20 0.90 -36.60
C VAL A 12 13.79 0.75 -35.20
N LEU A 13 15.12 0.85 -35.06
CA LEU A 13 15.79 0.81 -33.76
C LEU A 13 15.41 2.01 -32.87
N LEU A 14 15.30 3.21 -33.47
CA LEU A 14 14.91 4.42 -32.74
C LEU A 14 13.46 4.34 -32.22
N GLN A 15 12.53 3.81 -33.03
CA GLN A 15 11.16 3.57 -32.60
C GLN A 15 11.08 2.57 -31.44
N ALA A 16 11.82 1.45 -31.51
CA ALA A 16 11.87 0.47 -30.42
C ALA A 16 12.37 1.07 -29.09
N LEU A 17 13.39 1.93 -29.13
CA LEU A 17 13.89 2.64 -27.95
C LEU A 17 12.85 3.63 -27.37
N LEU A 18 12.10 4.33 -28.23
CA LEU A 18 11.00 5.21 -27.80
C LEU A 18 9.86 4.43 -27.14
N TYR A 19 9.48 3.26 -27.65
CA TYR A 19 8.47 2.41 -27.01
C TYR A 19 8.90 1.91 -25.62
N CYS A 20 10.18 1.56 -25.44
CA CYS A 20 10.71 1.13 -24.14
C CYS A 20 10.66 2.23 -23.08
N THR A 21 10.93 3.49 -23.44
CA THR A 21 10.90 4.61 -22.47
C THR A 21 9.48 5.01 -22.06
N ALA A 22 8.50 4.87 -22.95
CA ALA A 22 7.08 5.09 -22.62
C ALA A 22 6.53 4.04 -21.63
N ALA A 23 6.96 2.78 -21.75
CA ALA A 23 6.57 1.71 -20.83
C ALA A 23 7.21 1.84 -19.43
N LEU A 24 8.45 2.36 -19.35
CA LEU A 24 9.20 2.47 -18.09
C LEU A 24 8.74 3.64 -17.22
N ASN A 25 8.21 4.71 -17.81
CA ASN A 25 7.58 5.81 -17.07
C ASN A 25 6.31 5.40 -16.31
N LYS A 26 5.73 4.23 -16.61
CA LYS A 26 4.60 3.67 -15.86
C LYS A 26 5.00 2.98 -14.55
N SER A 27 6.29 2.72 -14.34
CA SER A 27 6.80 1.98 -13.17
C SER A 27 7.46 2.88 -12.12
N LYS A 28 7.45 4.21 -12.30
CA LYS A 28 8.01 5.17 -11.33
C LYS A 28 6.91 5.93 -10.58
N LEU A 29 6.00 5.21 -9.92
CA LEU A 29 5.16 5.78 -8.85
C LEU A 29 4.67 4.70 -7.88
N ASP A 30 5.59 3.96 -7.26
CA ASP A 30 5.32 3.31 -5.97
C ASP A 30 6.51 3.48 -5.01
N LEU A 31 7.23 4.60 -5.14
CA LEU A 31 8.12 5.05 -4.09
C LEU A 31 7.34 5.94 -3.13
N ASP A 32 7.10 5.35 -1.96
CA ASP A 32 6.66 5.97 -0.72
C ASP A 32 5.14 6.07 -0.50
N LYS A 33 4.53 4.91 -0.24
CA LYS A 33 3.45 4.82 0.73
C LYS A 33 4.02 4.44 2.11
N ARG A 34 5.08 5.11 2.56
CA ARG A 34 5.27 5.26 4.01
C ARG A 34 4.52 6.52 4.35
N ASP A 35 3.37 6.36 5.01
CA ASP A 35 2.76 7.46 5.75
C ASP A 35 3.90 8.15 6.52
N PRO A 36 4.21 9.45 6.29
CA PRO A 36 5.29 10.09 7.00
C PRO A 36 4.97 9.95 8.48
N ALA A 37 5.84 9.23 9.19
CA ALA A 37 5.86 9.19 10.64
C ALA A 37 5.74 10.64 11.08
N ALA A 38 4.71 10.92 11.88
CA ALA A 38 4.35 12.26 12.31
C ALA A 38 5.63 13.00 12.73
N SER A 39 5.96 14.08 12.01
CA SER A 39 6.94 15.05 12.47
C SER A 39 6.34 15.68 13.72
N PRO A 40 6.89 15.45 14.93
CA PRO A 40 6.40 16.14 16.09
C PRO A 40 6.96 17.57 16.00
N ASN A 41 6.09 18.55 16.27
CA ASN A 41 6.45 19.95 16.53
C ASN A 41 6.60 20.87 15.31
N LYS A 42 5.49 21.16 14.63
CA LYS A 42 5.28 22.49 14.05
C LYS A 42 4.02 23.13 14.66
N PRO A 43 4.14 24.24 15.41
CA PRO A 43 2.99 24.98 15.91
C PRO A 43 2.29 25.67 14.73
N GLY A 44 1.00 25.38 14.52
CA GLY A 44 0.17 26.04 13.50
C GLY A 44 -0.60 25.14 12.53
N TYR A 45 -0.43 23.81 12.58
CA TYR A 45 -1.21 22.90 11.74
C TYR A 45 -2.53 22.51 12.41
N ASN A 46 -3.64 22.83 11.76
CA ASN A 46 -4.95 22.25 12.07
C ASN A 46 -4.82 20.72 11.88
N TYR A 47 -4.62 19.99 12.97
CA TYR A 47 -4.42 18.54 12.94
C TYR A 47 -5.75 17.88 12.57
N LYS A 48 -6.02 17.77 11.26
CA LYS A 48 -7.04 16.84 10.80
C LYS A 48 -6.53 15.43 11.10
N PRO A 49 -7.22 14.67 11.96
CA PRO A 49 -6.79 13.31 12.26
C PRO A 49 -6.84 12.48 10.97
N ARG A 50 -5.79 11.70 10.69
CA ARG A 50 -5.69 10.90 9.45
C ARG A 50 -6.71 9.77 9.38
N CYS A 51 -7.36 9.47 10.51
CA CYS A 51 -8.38 8.45 10.69
C CYS A 51 -9.25 8.83 11.89
N LYS A 52 -10.47 8.26 11.98
CA LYS A 52 -11.33 8.48 13.15
C LYS A 52 -10.90 7.53 14.27
N ASN A 53 -10.70 8.07 15.47
CA ASN A 53 -10.26 7.28 16.63
C ASN A 53 -11.19 6.08 16.86
N GLY A 54 -10.58 4.93 17.15
CA GLY A 54 -11.30 3.67 17.40
C GLY A 54 -11.66 2.89 16.14
N GLU A 55 -11.51 3.47 14.93
CA GLU A 55 -11.65 2.69 13.70
C GLU A 55 -10.61 1.58 13.64
N LYS A 56 -11.09 0.38 13.33
CA LYS A 56 -10.29 -0.83 13.18
C LYS A 56 -10.57 -1.46 11.83
N GLN A 57 -9.52 -1.73 11.06
CA GLN A 57 -9.64 -2.39 9.76
C GLN A 57 -8.64 -3.54 9.66
N CYS A 58 -9.10 -4.70 9.19
CA CYS A 58 -8.21 -5.82 8.90
C CYS A 58 -7.18 -5.46 7.83
N ASN A 59 -5.96 -5.97 7.98
CA ASN A 59 -4.99 -5.89 6.90
C ASN A 59 -5.32 -6.87 5.77
N LYS A 60 -4.71 -6.66 4.60
CA LYS A 60 -4.94 -7.49 3.41
C LYS A 60 -4.67 -8.98 3.66
N GLN A 61 -3.67 -9.30 4.49
CA GLN A 61 -3.33 -10.68 4.84
C GLN A 61 -4.21 -11.29 5.93
N GLN A 62 -5.18 -10.54 6.47
CA GLN A 62 -6.10 -10.97 7.55
C GLN A 62 -5.39 -11.55 8.78
N ASN A 63 -4.14 -11.15 9.02
CA ASN A 63 -3.32 -11.61 10.13
C ASN A 63 -3.18 -10.55 11.24
N GLY A 64 -3.89 -9.44 11.11
CA GLY A 64 -3.92 -8.32 12.05
C GLY A 64 -4.89 -7.24 11.58
N TYR A 65 -5.02 -6.19 12.37
CA TYR A 65 -5.80 -5.00 12.01
C TYR A 65 -5.01 -3.73 12.32
N THR A 66 -5.40 -2.64 11.68
CA THR A 66 -4.91 -1.30 12.00
C THR A 66 -5.97 -0.60 12.84
N GLU A 67 -5.60 -0.13 14.02
CA GLU A 67 -6.43 0.68 14.92
C GLU A 67 -6.02 2.15 14.84
N CYS A 68 -6.99 3.05 14.74
CA CYS A 68 -6.74 4.47 14.82
C CYS A 68 -6.68 4.94 16.28
N VAL A 69 -5.51 5.41 16.71
CA VAL A 69 -5.27 5.94 18.07
C VAL A 69 -4.73 7.37 17.97
N LYS A 70 -5.49 8.33 18.49
CA LYS A 70 -5.16 9.77 18.45
C LYS A 70 -4.80 10.26 17.05
N GLY A 71 -5.58 9.86 16.04
CA GLY A 71 -5.38 10.21 14.64
C GLY A 71 -4.22 9.49 13.92
N ASN A 72 -3.57 8.53 14.58
CA ASN A 72 -2.48 7.73 14.02
C ASN A 72 -2.88 6.27 13.85
N LYS A 73 -2.44 5.65 12.76
CA LYS A 73 -2.67 4.23 12.48
C LYS A 73 -1.65 3.37 13.25
N LYS A 74 -2.14 2.44 14.08
CA LYS A 74 -1.33 1.47 14.82
C LYS A 74 -1.69 0.06 14.39
N PHE A 75 -0.72 -0.72 13.92
CA PHE A 75 -0.94 -2.11 13.56
C PHE A 75 -0.96 -3.02 14.80
N VAL A 76 -1.93 -3.92 14.85
CA VAL A 76 -2.10 -4.96 15.87
C VAL A 76 -2.12 -6.31 15.17
N LYS A 77 -1.13 -7.16 15.47
CA LYS A 77 -1.03 -8.51 14.91
C LYS A 77 -1.93 -9.49 15.67
N CYS A 78 -2.65 -10.33 14.95
CA CYS A 78 -3.37 -11.47 15.53
C CYS A 78 -2.42 -12.59 15.97
N ARG A 79 -2.84 -13.42 16.93
CA ARG A 79 -2.07 -14.61 17.35
C ARG A 79 -2.00 -15.64 16.21
N ARG A 80 -1.05 -16.60 16.29
CA ARG A 80 -0.84 -17.66 15.26
C ARG A 80 -2.11 -18.41 14.85
N ASN A 81 -3.02 -18.66 15.80
CA ASN A 81 -4.28 -19.39 15.58
C ASN A 81 -5.50 -18.46 15.48
N GLN A 82 -5.27 -17.18 15.17
CA GLN A 82 -6.32 -16.20 14.96
C GLN A 82 -6.25 -15.64 13.55
N PHE A 83 -7.38 -15.14 13.07
CA PHE A 83 -7.50 -14.38 11.85
C PHE A 83 -8.34 -13.13 12.11
N CYS A 84 -8.12 -12.11 11.29
CA CYS A 84 -8.85 -10.86 11.42
C CYS A 84 -10.18 -10.94 10.69
N VAL A 85 -11.26 -10.51 11.34
CA VAL A 85 -12.59 -10.33 10.74
C VAL A 85 -13.11 -8.92 10.97
N MET A 86 -13.91 -8.44 10.02
CA MET A 86 -14.72 -7.25 10.19
C MET A 86 -16.05 -7.69 10.80
N LEU A 87 -16.44 -7.11 11.95
CA LEU A 87 -17.75 -7.39 12.53
C LEU A 87 -18.85 -6.60 11.81
N ASN A 88 -18.87 -5.29 12.04
CA ASN A 88 -19.85 -4.35 11.51
C ASN A 88 -19.20 -2.96 11.45
N GLY A 89 -19.26 -2.31 10.28
CA GLY A 89 -18.56 -1.04 10.07
C GLY A 89 -17.04 -1.17 10.28
N PRO A 90 -16.33 -0.08 10.65
CA PRO A 90 -14.87 -0.09 10.86
C PRO A 90 -14.51 -0.68 12.24
N ASN A 91 -14.93 -1.93 12.50
CA ASN A 91 -14.66 -2.65 13.74
C ASN A 91 -14.08 -4.04 13.44
N ALA A 92 -12.76 -4.08 13.25
CA ALA A 92 -12.00 -5.31 13.09
C ALA A 92 -11.61 -5.96 14.42
N MET A 93 -11.56 -7.30 14.45
CA MET A 93 -11.09 -8.08 15.59
C MET A 93 -10.35 -9.35 15.17
N CYS A 94 -9.52 -9.89 16.07
CA CYS A 94 -8.91 -11.19 15.90
C CYS A 94 -9.79 -12.28 16.51
N VAL A 95 -10.28 -13.20 15.68
CA VAL A 95 -11.07 -14.36 16.09
C VAL A 95 -10.26 -15.64 15.93
N ALA A 96 -10.54 -16.66 16.74
CA ALA A 96 -9.88 -17.95 16.61
C ALA A 96 -10.22 -18.59 15.27
N LYS A 97 -9.23 -19.16 14.58
CA LYS A 97 -9.48 -20.09 13.47
C LYS A 97 -10.30 -21.23 14.05
N THR A 98 -11.54 -21.40 13.61
CA THR A 98 -12.38 -22.55 13.96
C THR A 98 -11.79 -23.80 13.31
N GLY A 99 -10.71 -24.30 13.89
CA GLY A 99 -10.17 -25.64 13.70
C GLY A 99 -10.32 -26.37 15.03
N GLY A 100 -11.39 -27.17 15.12
CA GLY A 100 -11.79 -28.05 16.21
C GLY A 100 -10.94 -28.05 17.49
N ARG A 101 -11.43 -27.36 18.52
CA ARG A 101 -11.15 -27.76 19.89
C ARG A 101 -12.06 -28.94 20.20
N ARG A 102 -11.66 -30.15 19.80
CA ARG A 102 -12.18 -31.38 20.41
C ARG A 102 -11.60 -31.41 21.82
N ASN A 103 -12.43 -31.08 22.81
CA ASN A 103 -12.20 -31.56 24.16
C ASN A 103 -12.52 -33.06 24.19
#